data_AF-A0A3C0Y3R5-F1
#
_entry.id   AF-A0A3C0Y3R5-F1
#
_cell.length_a   1.000
_cell.length_b   1.000
_cell.length_c   1.000
_cell.angle_alpha   90.00
_cell.angle_beta   90.00
_cell.angle_gamma   90.00
#
_symmetry.space_group_name_H-M   'P 1'
#
loop_
_entity.id
_entity.type
_entity.pdbx_description
1 polymer ?
#
loop_
_entity_poly.entity_id
_entity_poly.type
_entity_poly.pdbx_seq_one_letter_code
_entity_poly.pdbx_strand_id
1 'polypeptide(L)'
;DPLHAYSAAEFVADARQLIEEISARGRLPLLVGGTMLYFKALFDGLDDMPKADPAVRAVLASEAAEKGWPALHAELAQVDPVTAARLEPQDSQRISRALEVFRVSGQPLSFFHRRNAIENIAT
;
A
#
# COMPACT_ATOMS: atom_id res chain seq x y z
N ASP A 1 9.22 9.11 16.95
CA ASP A 1 9.54 10.47 16.46
C ASP A 1 8.44 10.86 15.47
N PRO A 2 7.73 11.99 15.67
CA PRO A 2 6.64 12.42 14.79
C PRO A 2 7.05 12.65 13.32
N LEU A 3 8.34 12.78 13.02
CA LEU A 3 8.84 12.93 11.65
C LEU A 3 8.93 11.60 10.89
N HIS A 4 8.86 10.47 11.59
CA HIS A 4 8.89 9.15 10.98
C HIS A 4 7.46 8.68 10.69
N ALA A 5 7.14 8.59 9.40
CA ALA A 5 5.88 7.99 8.97
C ALA A 5 5.85 6.52 9.40
N TYR A 6 4.73 6.10 9.99
CA TYR A 6 4.50 4.72 10.40
C TYR A 6 3.45 4.09 9.48
N SER A 7 3.77 2.93 8.92
CA SER A 7 2.93 2.23 7.96
C SER A 7 2.13 1.09 8.60
N ALA A 8 1.07 0.66 7.92
CA ALA A 8 0.35 -0.55 8.31
C ALA A 8 1.26 -1.80 8.31
N ALA A 9 2.28 -1.85 7.46
CA ALA A 9 3.26 -2.95 7.43
C ALA A 9 4.10 -3.04 8.69
N GLU A 10 4.58 -1.89 9.16
CA GLU A 10 5.30 -1.82 10.43
C GLU A 10 4.38 -2.20 11.59
N PHE A 11 3.13 -1.71 11.60
CA PHE A 11 2.15 -2.12 12.60
C PHE A 11 1.93 -3.64 12.65
N VAL A 12 1.78 -4.32 11.51
CA VAL A 12 1.56 -5.77 11.47
C VAL A 12 2.77 -6.53 12.02
N ALA A 13 3.98 -6.13 11.62
CA ALA A 13 5.20 -6.76 12.09
C ALA A 13 5.32 -6.65 13.62
N ASP A 14 5.17 -5.43 14.14
CA ASP A 14 5.30 -5.16 15.58
C ASP A 14 4.17 -5.82 16.38
N ALA A 15 2.94 -5.75 15.89
CA ALA A 15 1.77 -6.34 16.56
C ALA A 15 1.88 -7.86 16.64
N ARG A 16 2.32 -8.55 15.58
CA ARG A 16 2.51 -10.01 15.59
C ARG A 16 3.55 -10.44 16.61
N GLN A 17 4.69 -9.76 16.65
CA GLN A 17 5.72 -10.02 17.66
C GLN A 17 5.15 -9.88 19.07
N LEU A 18 4.46 -8.78 19.36
CA LEU A 18 3.89 -8.54 20.69
C LEU A 18 2.80 -9.54 21.06
N ILE A 19 1.96 -9.95 20.10
CA ILE A 19 0.95 -10.99 20.29
C ILE A 19 1.60 -12.30 20.73
N GLU A 20 2.64 -12.75 20.02
CA GLU A 20 3.38 -13.98 20.35
C GLU A 20 4.02 -13.88 21.74
N GLU A 21 4.69 -12.77 22.04
CA GLU A 21 5.32 -12.55 23.35
C GLU A 21 4.30 -12.55 24.50
N ILE A 22 3.13 -11.91 24.32
CA ILE A 22 2.06 -11.89 25.32
C ILE A 22 1.47 -13.29 25.53
N SER A 23 1.20 -14.01 24.43
CA SER A 23 0.69 -15.37 24.47
C SER A 23 1.69 -16.35 25.11
N ALA A 24 2.99 -16.20 24.84
CA ALA A 24 4.04 -17.01 25.46
C ALA A 24 4.11 -16.83 26.99
N ARG A 25 3.64 -15.70 27.52
CA ARG A 25 3.48 -15.45 28.96
C ARG A 25 2.15 -15.97 29.53
N GLY A 26 1.37 -16.72 28.75
CA GLY A 26 0.07 -17.27 29.15
C GLY A 26 -1.03 -16.22 29.30
N ARG A 27 -0.90 -15.07 28.62
CA ARG A 27 -1.88 -13.97 28.65
C ARG A 27 -2.58 -13.85 27.31
N LEU A 28 -3.82 -13.37 27.31
CA LEU A 28 -4.60 -13.09 26.11
C LEU A 28 -4.27 -11.66 25.60
N PRO A 29 -3.76 -11.49 24.37
CA PRO A 29 -3.55 -10.17 23.77
C PRO A 29 -4.90 -9.49 23.51
N LEU A 30 -5.03 -8.23 23.94
CA LEU A 30 -6.19 -7.38 23.66
C LEU A 30 -5.73 -6.15 22.88
N LEU A 31 -6.13 -6.06 21.61
CA LEU A 31 -5.85 -4.89 20.78
C LEU A 31 -6.99 -3.87 20.91
N VAL A 32 -6.63 -2.61 21.16
CA VAL A 32 -7.57 -1.48 21.31
C VAL A 32 -7.12 -0.33 20.44
N GLY A 33 -8.00 0.25 19.62
CA GLY A 33 -7.69 1.38 18.74
C GLY A 33 -8.78 1.65 17.71
N GLY A 34 -8.59 2.70 16.90
CA GLY A 34 -9.56 3.14 15.89
C GLY A 34 -9.07 3.07 14.43
N THR A 35 -7.81 2.70 14.19
CA THR A 35 -7.25 2.67 12.84
C THR A 35 -7.62 1.35 12.15
N MET A 36 -8.83 1.29 11.58
CA MET A 36 -9.35 0.06 10.95
C MET A 36 -8.44 -0.53 9.86
N LEU A 37 -7.69 0.32 9.14
CA LEU A 37 -6.71 -0.15 8.16
C LEU A 37 -5.63 -1.05 8.78
N TYR A 38 -5.19 -0.74 10.00
CA TYR A 38 -4.15 -1.49 10.70
C TYR A 38 -4.66 -2.84 11.18
N PHE A 39 -5.89 -2.87 11.69
CA PHE A 39 -6.57 -4.12 12.03
C PHE A 39 -6.80 -4.99 10.80
N LYS A 40 -7.27 -4.39 9.71
CA LYS A 40 -7.44 -5.08 8.43
C LYS A 40 -6.12 -5.71 7.98
N ALA A 41 -5.05 -4.94 7.98
CA ALA A 41 -3.70 -5.40 7.66
C ALA A 41 -3.22 -6.56 8.55
N LEU A 42 -3.55 -6.53 9.85
CA LEU A 42 -3.13 -7.55 10.80
C LEU A 42 -3.87 -8.88 10.63
N PHE A 43 -5.19 -8.82 10.41
CA PHE A 43 -6.06 -9.99 10.30
C PHE A 43 -6.09 -10.57 8.88
N ASP A 44 -6.24 -9.71 7.88
CA ASP A 44 -6.39 -10.13 6.47
C ASP A 44 -5.03 -10.19 5.75
N GLY A 45 -3.96 -9.77 6.41
CA GLY A 45 -2.66 -9.54 5.79
C GLY A 45 -2.59 -8.19 5.07
N LEU A 46 -1.37 -7.82 4.69
CA LEU A 46 -1.16 -6.73 3.76
C LEU A 46 -1.00 -7.35 2.39
N ASP A 47 -1.68 -6.77 1.42
CA ASP A 47 -1.42 -6.99 0.01
C ASP A 47 0.10 -7.12 -0.21
N ASP A 48 0.54 -8.08 -1.03
CA ASP A 48 1.94 -8.39 -1.41
C ASP A 48 2.65 -7.25 -2.18
N MET A 49 2.14 -6.04 -1.99
CA MET A 49 2.45 -4.82 -2.66
C MET A 49 3.81 -4.30 -2.20
N PRO A 50 4.63 -3.76 -3.13
CA PRO A 50 5.92 -3.22 -2.80
C PRO A 50 5.83 -2.14 -1.72
N LYS A 51 6.81 -2.14 -0.81
CA LYS A 51 6.96 -1.03 0.16
C LYS A 51 7.11 0.29 -0.59
N ALA A 52 6.70 1.36 0.07
CA ALA A 52 6.93 2.71 -0.39
C ALA A 52 8.43 2.97 -0.60
N ASP A 53 8.79 3.61 -1.71
CA ASP A 53 10.16 4.03 -1.99
C ASP A 53 10.21 5.56 -2.07
N PRO A 54 10.78 6.24 -1.05
CA PRO A 54 10.87 7.69 -1.02
C PRO A 54 11.59 8.29 -2.24
N ALA A 55 12.59 7.60 -2.80
CA ALA A 55 13.32 8.08 -3.96
C ALA A 55 12.43 8.05 -5.21
N VAL A 56 11.67 6.98 -5.41
CA VAL A 56 10.71 6.87 -6.53
C VAL A 56 9.61 7.92 -6.41
N ARG A 57 9.10 8.19 -5.20
CA ARG A 57 8.12 9.26 -4.98
C ARG A 57 8.66 10.64 -5.31
N ALA A 58 9.91 10.92 -4.94
CA ALA A 58 10.54 12.20 -5.26
C ALA A 58 10.64 12.41 -6.76
N VAL A 59 11.00 11.37 -7.51
CA VAL A 59 11.03 11.41 -8.98
C VAL A 59 9.62 11.64 -9.56
N LEU A 60 8.62 10.89 -9.11
CA LEU A 60 7.22 11.06 -9.56
C LEU A 60 6.68 12.46 -9.24
N ALA A 61 7.03 13.03 -8.08
CA ALA A 61 6.64 14.39 -7.72
C ALA A 61 7.29 15.44 -8.64
N SER A 62 8.55 15.24 -9.02
CA SER A 62 9.25 16.11 -9.98
C SER A 62 8.61 16.05 -11.37
N GLU A 63 8.33 14.84 -11.86
CA GLU A 63 7.66 14.65 -13.15
C GLU A 63 6.24 15.24 -13.15
N ALA A 64 5.51 15.11 -12.04
CA ALA A 64 4.21 15.73 -11.89
C ALA A 64 4.29 17.26 -11.87
N ALA A 65 5.36 17.85 -11.32
CA ALA A 65 5.57 19.29 -11.36
C ALA A 65 5.89 19.79 -12.78
N GLU A 66 6.59 19.00 -13.60
CA GLU A 66 6.95 19.36 -14.97
C GLU A 66 5.82 19.11 -15.98
N LYS A 67 5.14 17.97 -15.89
CA LYS A 67 4.16 17.50 -16.88
C LYS A 67 2.71 17.61 -16.42
N GLY A 68 2.47 17.70 -15.11
CA GLY A 68 1.15 17.66 -14.49
C GLY A 68 0.61 16.24 -14.25
N TRP A 69 -0.25 16.10 -13.23
CA TRP A 69 -0.89 14.83 -12.88
C TRP A 69 -1.72 14.18 -14.01
N PRO A 70 -2.42 14.92 -14.89
CA PRO A 70 -3.11 14.32 -16.02
C PRO A 70 -2.19 13.56 -16.98
N ALA A 71 -0.94 14.04 -17.16
CA ALA A 71 0.05 13.34 -17.99
C ALA A 71 0.49 12.03 -17.32
N LEU A 72 0.74 12.05 -16.00
CA LEU A 72 1.07 10.84 -15.25
C LEU A 72 -0.12 9.85 -15.19
N HIS A 73 -1.36 10.34 -15.17
CA HIS A 73 -2.54 9.49 -15.31
C HIS A 73 -2.60 8.80 -16.68
N ALA A 74 -2.24 9.52 -17.74
CA ALA A 74 -2.11 8.91 -19.08
C ALA A 74 -0.99 7.88 -19.15
N GLU A 75 0.16 8.13 -18.51
CA GLU A 75 1.23 7.13 -18.35
C GLU A 75 0.72 5.89 -17.58
N LEU A 76 -0.03 6.11 -16.49
CA LEU A 76 -0.66 5.03 -15.72
C LEU A 76 -1.64 4.22 -16.58
N ALA A 77 -2.40 4.86 -17.46
CA ALA A 77 -3.34 4.17 -18.35
C ALA A 77 -2.66 3.22 -19.35
N GLN A 78 -1.39 3.46 -19.69
CA GLN A 78 -0.62 2.56 -20.56
C GLN A 78 -0.16 1.29 -19.82
N VAL A 79 0.19 1.42 -18.54
CA VAL A 79 0.79 0.32 -17.76
C VAL A 79 -0.23 -0.43 -16.90
N ASP A 80 -1.27 0.26 -16.43
CA ASP A 80 -2.36 -0.27 -15.60
C ASP A 80 -3.71 0.38 -15.96
N PRO A 81 -4.30 0.02 -17.12
CA PRO A 81 -5.57 0.59 -17.57
C PRO A 81 -6.73 0.33 -16.60
N VAL A 82 -6.68 -0.77 -15.85
CA VAL A 82 -7.72 -1.13 -14.87
C VAL A 82 -7.71 -0.17 -13.70
N THR A 83 -6.52 0.14 -13.14
CA THR A 83 -6.41 1.13 -12.08
C THR A 83 -6.68 2.53 -12.60
N ALA A 84 -6.14 2.90 -13.78
CA ALA A 84 -6.36 4.22 -14.37
C ALA A 84 -7.86 4.53 -14.58
N ALA A 85 -8.64 3.57 -15.06
CA ALA A 85 -10.09 3.73 -15.27
C ALA A 85 -10.88 3.97 -13.97
N ARG A 86 -10.31 3.63 -12.81
CA ARG A 86 -10.94 3.81 -11.49
C ARG A 86 -10.50 5.09 -10.79
N LEU A 87 -9.43 5.72 -11.27
CA LEU A 87 -8.85 6.90 -10.65
C LEU A 87 -9.19 8.15 -11.47
N GLU A 88 -9.58 9.20 -10.77
CA GLU A 88 -9.71 10.52 -11.36
C GLU A 88 -8.31 11.06 -11.72
N PRO A 89 -8.14 11.76 -12.86
CA PRO A 89 -6.84 12.31 -13.29
C PRO A 89 -6.19 13.29 -12.30
N GLN A 90 -6.96 13.79 -11.33
CA GLN A 90 -6.52 14.71 -10.29
C GLN A 90 -6.18 14.02 -8.95
N ASP A 91 -6.40 12.70 -8.84
CA ASP A 91 -6.09 11.94 -7.63
C ASP A 91 -4.58 11.64 -7.54
N SER A 92 -3.81 12.71 -7.28
CA SER A 92 -2.35 12.71 -7.24
C SER A 92 -1.78 11.65 -6.32
N GLN A 93 -2.40 11.43 -5.16
CA GLN A 93 -1.94 10.47 -4.18
C GLN A 93 -2.08 9.03 -4.71
N ARG A 94 -3.24 8.68 -5.29
CA ARG A 94 -3.46 7.32 -5.81
C ARG A 94 -2.72 7.06 -7.12
N ILE A 95 -2.62 8.06 -8.01
CA ILE A 95 -1.83 7.96 -9.24
C ILE A 95 -0.36 7.74 -8.90
N SER A 96 0.19 8.54 -7.98
CA SER A 96 1.56 8.40 -7.50
C SER A 96 1.81 7.01 -6.94
N ARG A 97 0.92 6.49 -6.09
CA ARG A 97 1.06 5.14 -5.53
C ARG A 97 1.00 4.04 -6.60
N ALA A 98 0.10 4.16 -7.57
CA ALA A 98 -0.02 3.15 -8.63
C ALA A 98 1.23 3.09 -9.51
N LEU A 99 1.77 4.25 -9.90
CA LEU A 99 3.01 4.35 -10.66
C LEU A 99 4.24 3.94 -9.83
N GLU A 100 4.29 4.29 -8.55
CA GLU A 100 5.34 3.85 -7.62
C GLU A 100 5.40 2.32 -7.56
N VAL A 101 4.26 1.66 -7.36
CA VAL A 101 4.18 0.20 -7.32
C VAL A 101 4.68 -0.41 -8.64
N PHE A 102 4.26 0.13 -9.77
CA PHE A 102 4.71 -0.33 -11.07
C PHE A 102 6.22 -0.14 -11.27
N ARG A 103 6.78 1.02 -10.92
CA ARG A 103 8.22 1.30 -11.07
C ARG A 103 9.10 0.44 -10.17
N VAL A 104 8.65 0.13 -8.95
CA VAL A 104 9.42 -0.68 -8.00
C VAL A 104 9.33 -2.18 -8.33
N SER A 105 8.17 -2.67 -8.79
CA SER A 105 7.94 -4.11 -8.99
C SER A 105 7.95 -4.60 -10.43
N GLY A 106 7.80 -3.69 -11.39
CA GLY A 106 7.49 -4.02 -12.78
C GLY A 106 6.07 -4.57 -13.01
N GLN A 107 5.24 -4.70 -11.97
CA GLN A 107 3.88 -5.22 -12.05
C GLN A 107 2.85 -4.11 -11.74
N PRO A 108 1.72 -4.05 -12.46
CA PRO A 108 0.71 -3.01 -12.24
C PRO A 108 0.01 -3.17 -10.89
N LEU A 109 -0.52 -2.09 -10.33
CA LEU A 109 -1.24 -2.12 -9.04
C LEU A 109 -2.43 -3.09 -9.06
N SER A 110 -3.13 -3.16 -10.20
CA SER A 110 -4.25 -4.08 -10.41
C SER A 110 -3.87 -5.56 -10.35
N PHE A 111 -2.61 -5.92 -10.62
CA PHE A 111 -2.10 -7.29 -10.47
C PHE A 111 -2.18 -7.72 -9.01
N PHE A 112 -1.67 -6.89 -8.10
CA PHE A 112 -1.66 -7.17 -6.66
C PHE A 112 -3.08 -7.24 -6.10
N HIS A 113 -3.95 -6.28 -6.44
CA HIS A 113 -5.34 -6.32 -5.99
C HIS A 113 -6.12 -7.56 -6.47
N ARG A 114 -5.85 -8.05 -7.69
CA ARG A 114 -6.49 -9.28 -8.21
C ARG A 114 -6.01 -10.53 -7.47
N ARG A 115 -4.72 -10.59 -7.14
CA ARG A 115 -4.14 -11.73 -6.44
C ARG A 115 -4.73 -11.89 -5.03
N ASN A 116 -4.91 -10.78 -4.30
CA ASN A 116 -5.49 -10.82 -2.96
C ASN A 116 -6.99 -11.20 -2.99
N ALA A 117 -7.72 -10.81 -4.03
CA ALA A 117 -9.11 -11.24 -4.20
C ALA A 117 -9.23 -12.76 -4.40
N ILE A 118 -8.24 -13.41 -5.04
CA ILE A 118 -8.21 -14.86 -5.25
C ILE A 118 -7.77 -15.58 -3.97
N GLU A 119 -6.73 -15.11 -3.29
CA GLU A 119 -6.24 -15.70 -2.02
C GLU A 119 -7.33 -15.66 -0.93
N ASN A 120 -8.11 -14.57 -0.84
CA ASN A 120 -9.20 -14.44 0.12
C ASN A 120 -10.42 -15.36 -0.15
N ILE A 121 -10.55 -15.93 -1.35
CA ILE A 121 -11.62 -16.90 -1.69
C ILE A 121 -11.15 -18.35 -1.47
N ALA A 122 -9.84 -18.58 -1.54
CA ALA A 122 -9.24 -19.91 -1.48
C ALA A 122 -8.92 -20.42 -0.06
N THR A 123 -9.32 -19.69 0.98
CA THR A 123 -9.08 -20.01 2.40
C THR A 123 -10.39 -20.13 3.16
#